data_AF-A0A7Z0SQA7-F1
#
_entry.id   AF-A0A7Z0SQA7-F1
#
_cell.length_a   1.000
_cell.length_b   1.000
_cell.length_c   1.000
_cell.angle_alpha   90.00
_cell.angle_beta   90.00
_cell.angle_gamma   90.00
#
_symmetry.space_group_name_H-M   'P 1'
#
loop_
_entity.id
_entity.type
_entity.pdbx_description
1 polymer ?
#
loop_
_entity_poly.entity_id
_entity_poly.type
_entity_poly.pdbx_seq_one_letter_code
_entity_poly.pdbx_strand_id
1 'polypeptide(L)' 'MRPPACPRSMSRPGTVIIGDNVVRGGKIKDSTDQDPSIQGMRQFYDRMSSEPRLTATAVQTVGSKGWDGFSIAIVNG' A
#
# COMPACT_ATOMS: atom_id res chain seq x y z
N MET A 1 15.38 21.08 -30.44
CA MET A 1 14.71 19.88 -29.91
C MET A 1 14.98 19.79 -28.42
N ARG A 2 13.94 19.75 -27.57
CA ARG A 2 14.10 19.34 -26.15
C ARG A 2 14.06 17.81 -26.09
N PRO A 3 14.87 17.15 -25.25
CA PRO A 3 14.79 15.69 -25.08
C PRO A 3 13.41 15.29 -24.54
N PRO A 4 12.95 14.05 -24.78
CA PRO A 4 11.68 13.57 -24.24
C PRO A 4 11.72 13.66 -22.71
N ALA A 5 10.71 14.31 -22.13
CA ALA A 5 10.56 14.40 -20.69
C ALA A 5 10.42 12.98 -20.11
N CYS A 6 11.38 12.60 -19.26
CA CYS A 6 11.32 11.42 -18.42
C CYS A 6 9.94 11.32 -17.73
N PRO A 7 9.32 10.13 -17.55
CA PRO A 7 8.01 10.01 -16.95
C PRO A 7 8.00 10.69 -15.58
N ARG A 8 7.32 11.82 -15.52
CA ARG A 8 7.18 12.66 -14.34
C ARG A 8 6.59 11.78 -13.24
N SER A 9 7.20 11.77 -12.06
CA SER A 9 6.61 11.18 -10.84
C SER A 9 5.09 11.41 -10.82
N MET A 10 4.30 10.34 -10.71
CA MET A 10 2.83 10.44 -10.69
C MET A 10 2.29 11.06 -9.40
N SER A 11 3.15 11.29 -8.41
CA SER A 11 2.80 11.89 -7.14
C SER A 11 3.63 13.14 -6.84
N ARG A 12 3.07 13.98 -5.97
CA ARG A 12 3.67 15.20 -5.42
C ARG A 12 3.34 15.26 -3.92
N PRO A 13 4.02 16.11 -3.13
CA PRO A 13 3.61 16.36 -1.75
C PRO A 13 2.10 16.63 -1.64
N GLY A 14 1.45 15.99 -0.67
CA GLY A 14 0.00 15.99 -0.47
C GLY A 14 -0.79 14.99 -1.33
N THR A 15 -0.17 14.21 -2.22
CA THR A 15 -0.85 13.11 -2.90
C THR A 15 -1.30 12.06 -1.89
N VAL A 16 -2.59 11.68 -1.94
CA VAL A 16 -3.14 10.55 -1.20
C VAL A 16 -3.09 9.30 -2.06
N ILE A 17 -2.55 8.23 -1.50
CA ILE A 17 -2.46 6.90 -2.10
C ILE A 17 -3.34 5.95 -1.29
N ILE A 18 -4.23 5.23 -1.98
CA ILE A 18 -5.13 4.25 -1.36
C ILE A 18 -4.82 2.86 -1.94
N GLY A 19 -4.59 1.88 -1.05
CA GLY A 19 -4.50 0.47 -1.43
C GLY A 19 -5.66 -0.31 -0.84
N ASP A 20 -6.43 -1.03 -1.66
CA ASP A 20 -7.55 -1.86 -1.21
C ASP A 20 -7.11 -3.33 -0.98
N ASN A 21 -7.94 -4.09 -0.27
CA ASN A 21 -7.75 -5.52 0.04
C ASN A 21 -6.45 -5.86 0.78
N VAL A 22 -6.10 -5.05 1.78
CA VAL A 22 -4.80 -5.13 2.46
C VAL A 22 -4.78 -6.08 3.65
N VAL A 23 -5.94 -6.56 4.11
CA VAL A 23 -6.04 -7.42 5.30
C VAL A 23 -6.25 -8.89 4.94
N ARG A 24 -6.93 -9.18 3.82
CA ARG A 24 -7.07 -10.54 3.24
C ARG A 24 -7.54 -11.59 4.27
N GLY A 25 -8.54 -11.25 5.09
CA GLY A 25 -9.03 -12.12 6.15
C GLY A 25 -8.00 -12.47 7.24
N GLY A 26 -7.01 -11.61 7.45
CA GLY A 26 -5.98 -11.77 8.49
C GLY A 26 -4.79 -12.64 8.10
N LYS A 27 -4.82 -13.28 6.93
CA LYS A 27 -3.75 -14.17 6.44
C LYS A 27 -2.38 -13.49 6.37
N ILE A 28 -2.36 -12.16 6.20
CA ILE A 28 -1.13 -11.37 6.19
C ILE A 28 -0.25 -11.59 7.43
N LYS A 29 -0.84 -11.95 8.58
CA LYS A 29 -0.10 -12.21 9.84
C LYS A 29 0.60 -13.57 9.87
N ASP A 30 0.17 -14.55 9.07
CA ASP A 30 0.74 -15.90 9.07
C ASP A 30 2.01 -15.97 8.21
N SER A 31 3.17 -15.74 8.81
CA SER A 31 4.47 -15.72 8.11
C SER A 31 4.80 -16.99 7.31
N THR A 32 4.11 -18.10 7.53
CA THR A 32 4.30 -19.36 6.81
C THR A 32 3.49 -19.44 5.51
N ASP A 33 2.46 -18.61 5.35
CA ASP A 33 1.61 -18.57 4.16
C ASP A 33 2.43 -18.14 2.91
N GLN A 34 2.45 -19.02 1.91
CA GLN A 34 3.20 -18.89 0.66
C GLN A 34 2.36 -18.39 -0.51
N ASP A 35 1.09 -18.02 -0.30
CA ASP A 35 0.26 -17.43 -1.34
C ASP A 35 0.95 -16.15 -1.88
N PRO A 36 1.21 -16.04 -3.20
CA PRO A 36 1.89 -14.89 -3.79
C PRO A 36 1.21 -13.56 -3.47
N SER A 37 -0.12 -13.54 -3.30
CA SER A 37 -0.87 -12.34 -2.93
C SER A 37 -0.56 -11.90 -1.50
N ILE A 38 -0.38 -12.86 -0.58
CA ILE A 38 -0.04 -12.59 0.82
C ILE A 38 1.42 -12.16 0.94
N GLN A 39 2.34 -12.81 0.23
CA GLN A 39 3.74 -12.39 0.16
C GLN A 39 3.88 -10.99 -0.42
N GLY A 40 3.16 -10.69 -1.51
CA GLY A 40 3.14 -9.36 -2.11
C GLY A 40 2.61 -8.29 -1.16
N MET A 41 1.58 -8.60 -0.37
CA MET A 41 1.05 -7.68 0.64
C MET A 41 2.05 -7.41 1.78
N ARG A 42 2.81 -8.40 2.22
CA ARG A 42 3.89 -8.18 3.22
C ARG A 42 4.96 -7.26 2.66
N GLN A 43 5.45 -7.55 1.44
CA GLN A 43 6.43 -6.70 0.76
C GLN A 43 5.90 -5.27 0.54
N PHE A 44 4.60 -5.12 0.25
CA PHE A 44 3.96 -3.81 0.15
C PHE A 44 4.05 -3.03 1.47
N TYR A 45 3.72 -3.66 2.60
CA TYR A 45 3.86 -3.04 3.92
C TYR A 45 5.30 -2.74 4.30
N ASP A 46 6.24 -3.65 4.01
CA ASP A 46 7.67 -3.43 4.25
C ASP A 46 8.16 -2.20 3.48
N ARG A 47 7.81 -2.09 2.20
CA ARG A 47 8.16 -0.94 1.35
C ARG A 47 7.54 0.35 1.87
N MET A 48 6.26 0.33 2.22
CA MET A 48 5.55 1.49 2.77
C MET A 48 6.16 1.95 4.10
N SER A 49 6.52 1.02 4.98
CA SER A 49 7.18 1.32 6.26
C SER A 49 8.60 1.86 6.09
N SER A 50 9.30 1.47 5.03
CA SER A 50 10.68 1.91 4.75
C SER A 50 10.76 3.22 3.95
N GLU A 51 9.65 3.73 3.42
CA GLU A 51 9.65 4.92 2.55
C GLU A 51 9.46 6.20 3.39
N PRO A 52 10.52 7.00 3.63
CA PRO A 52 10.45 8.18 4.50
C PRO A 52 9.58 9.31 3.95
N ARG A 53 9.30 9.31 2.63
CA ARG A 53 8.42 10.29 2.01
C ARG A 53 6.94 9.97 2.21
N LEU A 54 6.58 8.89 2.89
CA LEU A 54 5.20 8.52 3.16
C LEU A 54 4.89 8.57 4.65
N THR A 55 3.74 9.14 4.98
CA THR A 55 3.05 8.87 6.25
C THR A 55 1.84 8.03 5.94
N ALA A 56 1.77 6.83 6.54
CA ALA A 56 0.77 5.84 6.17
C ALA A 56 0.11 5.16 7.38
N THR A 57 -1.10 4.69 7.17
CA THR A 57 -1.87 3.86 8.11
C THR A 57 -2.72 2.85 7.34
N ALA A 58 -3.26 1.87 8.05
CA ALA A 58 -4.22 0.92 7.51
C ALA A 58 -5.44 0.79 8.42
N VAL A 59 -6.61 0.66 7.81
CA VAL A 59 -7.90 0.54 8.49
C VAL A 59 -8.51 -0.79 8.12
N GLN A 60 -8.81 -1.60 9.14
CA GLN A 60 -9.54 -2.85 8.97
C GLN A 60 -11.04 -2.56 8.90
N THR A 61 -11.73 -3.31 8.05
CA THR A 61 -13.17 -3.19 7.82
C THR A 61 -13.84 -4.56 7.90
N VAL A 62 -15.07 -4.57 8.40
CA VAL A 62 -15.95 -5.74 8.40
C VAL A 62 -17.27 -5.34 7.77
N GLY A 63 -17.89 -6.26 7.05
CA GLY A 63 -19.20 -6.01 6.44
C GLY A 63 -19.67 -7.18 5.57
N SER A 64 -20.58 -6.91 4.65
CA SER A 64 -21.14 -7.91 3.73
C SER A 64 -20.10 -8.60 2.84
N LYS A 65 -18.92 -7.98 2.66
CA LYS A 65 -17.77 -8.54 1.92
C LYS A 65 -16.84 -9.40 2.78
N GLY A 66 -17.14 -9.58 4.06
CA GLY A 66 -16.26 -10.27 5.02
C GLY A 66 -15.29 -9.33 5.72
N TRP A 67 -14.18 -9.88 6.20
CA TRP A 67 -13.11 -9.14 6.89
C TRP A 67 -11.99 -8.78 5.91
N ASP A 68 -11.80 -7.47 5.71
CA ASP A 68 -10.72 -6.95 4.88
C ASP A 68 -10.25 -5.58 5.41
N GLY A 69 -9.64 -4.74 4.58
CA GLY A 69 -9.29 -3.37 4.91
C GLY A 69 -8.59 -2.66 3.77
N PHE A 70 -8.25 -1.40 4.01
CA PHE A 70 -7.51 -0.57 3.06
C PHE A 70 -6.38 0.19 3.77
N SER A 71 -5.35 0.56 3.01
CA SER A 71 -4.27 1.44 3.44
C SER A 71 -4.48 2.85 2.90
N ILE A 72 -4.04 3.84 3.68
CA ILE A 72 -3.99 5.25 3.28
C ILE A 72 -2.55 5.71 3.51
N ALA A 73 -1.94 6.30 2.50
CA ALA A 73 -0.66 6.98 2.62
C ALA A 73 -0.75 8.40 2.03
N ILE A 74 -0.02 9.32 2.64
CA ILE A 74 0.14 10.70 2.14
C ILE A 74 1.61 10.90 1.81
N VAL A 75 1.88 11.47 0.63
CA VAL A 75 3.24 11.87 0.23
C VAL A 75 3.63 13.15 0.96
N ASN A 76 4.70 13.10 1.74
CA ASN A 76 5.26 14.20 2.49
C ASN A 76 5.99 15.20 1.58
N GLY A 77 6.16 16.43 2.08
CA GLY A 77 6.93 17.50 1.45
C GLY A 77 8.42 17.40 1.69
#